data_AF-A0A0C4DN40-F1
#
_entry.id   AF-A0A0C4DN40-F1
#
_cell.length_a   1.000
_cell.length_b   1.000
_cell.length_c   1.000
_cell.angle_alpha   90.00
_cell.angle_beta   90.00
_cell.angle_gamma   90.00
#
_symmetry.space_group_name_H-M   'P 1'
#
loop_
_entity.id
_entity.type
_entity.pdbx_description
1 polymer ?
#
loop_
_entity_poly.entity_id
_entity_poly.type
_entity_poly.pdbx_seq_one_letter_code
_entity_poly.pdbx_strand_id
1 'polypeptide(L)'
;MYEIGQTLSLQLIPAEVTVEARIHDLPVKFSLSAGMVVDILSHPPSLDLPSRAFLKLYDHRCASQYRSEQKLGDRTPGVEKQPLNLSRSGEASTFLQSAQKEASLWDDLKGDFEMEANAYEELREHQGHLIPRLYSKVEYFTNPADGEPLGDTPELSTVPGIVLEYIDGFRMSDLPKHVDRSEWNYVVSRAVQVTGAVLNKSRVLNKDVRPDNMLVTRDETVERGYRLVMIDFGCCELREEGTSDEEWGREKNGWDEEGAMGKIMKIKLKEVGFQLEYDRPRTWAAFADREV
;
A
#
# COMPACT_ATOMS: atom_id res chain seq x y z
N MET A 1 -7.71 -9.94 -15.47
CA MET A 1 -7.27 -8.63 -14.95
C MET A 1 -8.52 -7.87 -14.54
N TYR A 2 -8.46 -6.99 -13.54
CA TYR A 2 -9.62 -6.24 -13.06
C TYR A 2 -10.07 -5.20 -14.11
N GLU A 3 -11.39 -4.99 -14.24
CA GLU A 3 -11.98 -4.08 -15.24
C GLU A 3 -13.00 -3.12 -14.61
N ILE A 4 -12.99 -1.85 -15.04
CA ILE A 4 -14.00 -0.87 -14.60
C ILE A 4 -15.41 -1.41 -14.89
N GLY A 5 -16.28 -1.36 -13.88
CA GLY A 5 -17.65 -1.90 -13.94
C GLY A 5 -17.80 -3.35 -13.51
N GLN A 6 -16.70 -4.13 -13.40
CA GLN A 6 -16.74 -5.48 -12.84
C GLN A 6 -17.23 -5.43 -11.38
N THR A 7 -18.02 -6.41 -10.98
CA THR A 7 -18.46 -6.57 -9.58
C THR A 7 -17.68 -7.70 -8.92
N LEU A 8 -17.19 -7.45 -7.71
CA LEU A 8 -16.42 -8.37 -6.89
C LEU A 8 -17.22 -8.74 -5.66
N SER A 9 -17.30 -10.03 -5.36
CA SER A 9 -17.82 -10.56 -4.09
C SER A 9 -16.67 -10.65 -3.09
N LEU A 10 -16.71 -9.83 -2.05
CA LEU A 10 -15.67 -9.73 -1.03
C LEU A 10 -16.18 -10.28 0.29
N GLN A 11 -15.47 -11.22 0.91
CA GLN A 11 -15.77 -11.66 2.27
C GLN A 11 -15.02 -10.76 3.25
N LEU A 12 -15.75 -10.07 4.12
CA LEU A 12 -15.18 -9.21 5.15
C LEU A 12 -14.72 -10.01 6.36
N ILE A 13 -13.57 -9.64 6.91
CA ILE A 13 -12.94 -10.30 8.06
C ILE A 13 -12.80 -9.27 9.19
N PRO A 14 -13.18 -9.63 10.44
CA PRO A 14 -13.68 -10.93 10.91
C PRO A 14 -15.21 -11.08 10.86
N ALA A 15 -15.93 -10.19 10.18
CA ALA A 15 -17.39 -10.18 10.19
C ALA A 15 -18.02 -11.40 9.50
N GLU A 16 -17.27 -12.09 8.63
CA GLU A 16 -17.73 -13.22 7.80
C GLU A 16 -18.96 -12.87 6.93
N VAL A 17 -19.09 -11.59 6.58
CA VAL A 17 -20.15 -11.08 5.72
C VAL A 17 -19.62 -10.87 4.30
N THR A 18 -20.36 -11.35 3.31
CA THR A 18 -20.07 -11.04 1.90
C THR A 18 -20.68 -9.69 1.52
N VAL A 19 -19.88 -8.83 0.89
CA VAL A 19 -20.32 -7.58 0.27
C VAL A 19 -19.99 -7.58 -1.21
N GLU A 20 -20.88 -6.96 -1.99
CA GLU A 20 -20.67 -6.77 -3.43
C GLU A 20 -20.10 -5.37 -3.66
N ALA A 21 -18.95 -5.31 -4.32
CA ALA A 21 -18.24 -4.08 -4.62
C ALA A 21 -18.03 -3.96 -6.14
N ARG A 22 -18.48 -2.85 -6.74
CA ARG A 22 -18.27 -2.60 -8.17
C ARG A 22 -17.05 -1.71 -8.37
N ILE A 23 -16.18 -2.10 -9.30
CA ILE A 23 -15.00 -1.30 -9.67
C ILE A 23 -15.48 -0.01 -10.31
N HIS A 24 -15.23 1.10 -9.63
CA HIS A 24 -15.52 2.45 -10.12
C HIS A 24 -14.36 2.98 -10.97
N ASP A 25 -13.14 2.83 -10.47
CA ASP A 25 -11.92 3.32 -11.13
C ASP A 25 -10.72 2.42 -10.80
N LEU A 26 -9.73 2.43 -11.69
CA LEU A 26 -8.47 1.68 -11.56
C LEU A 26 -7.30 2.68 -11.60
N PRO A 27 -6.93 3.28 -10.45
CA PRO A 27 -5.82 4.22 -10.39
C PRO A 27 -4.53 3.56 -10.87
N VAL A 28 -3.82 4.21 -11.80
CA VAL A 28 -2.64 3.64 -12.44
C VAL A 28 -1.46 3.57 -11.45
N LYS A 29 -0.75 2.44 -11.49
CA LYS A 29 0.49 2.08 -10.77
C LYS A 29 0.30 1.68 -9.31
N PHE A 30 0.40 0.38 -9.08
CA PHE A 30 0.79 -0.24 -7.82
C PHE A 30 1.82 -1.33 -8.16
N SER A 31 2.88 -1.41 -7.36
CA SER A 31 4.03 -2.27 -7.65
C SER A 31 3.72 -3.75 -7.40
N LEU A 32 3.03 -4.04 -6.30
CA LEU A 32 2.85 -5.38 -5.74
C LEU A 32 1.38 -5.74 -5.47
N SER A 33 0.45 -4.78 -5.59
CA SER A 33 -0.98 -4.99 -5.32
C SER A 33 -1.84 -4.40 -6.44
N ALA A 34 -3.13 -4.73 -6.44
CA ALA A 34 -4.14 -4.08 -7.25
C ALA A 34 -4.91 -3.09 -6.37
N GLY A 35 -4.69 -1.79 -6.57
CA GLY A 35 -5.42 -0.72 -5.91
C GLY A 35 -6.56 -0.19 -6.79
N MET A 36 -7.75 -0.04 -6.20
CA MET A 36 -9.00 0.11 -6.95
C MET A 36 -9.95 1.03 -6.17
N VAL A 37 -10.67 1.92 -6.86
CA VAL A 37 -11.80 2.63 -6.24
C VAL A 37 -13.04 1.80 -6.50
N VAL A 38 -13.81 1.50 -5.46
CA VAL A 38 -15.00 0.67 -5.55
C VAL A 38 -16.22 1.35 -4.97
N ASP A 39 -17.37 1.15 -5.63
CA ASP A 39 -18.68 1.49 -5.10
C ASP A 39 -19.24 0.25 -4.37
N ILE A 40 -19.52 0.37 -3.07
CA ILE A 40 -20.12 -0.70 -2.28
C ILE A 40 -21.62 -0.75 -2.59
N LEU A 41 -22.09 -1.85 -3.18
CA LEU A 41 -23.46 -1.95 -3.70
C LEU A 41 -24.48 -2.27 -2.60
N SER A 42 -24.10 -3.08 -1.62
CA SER A 42 -24.94 -3.43 -0.48
C SER A 42 -24.11 -4.01 0.65
N HIS A 43 -24.41 -3.61 1.88
CA HIS A 43 -23.87 -4.19 3.10
C HIS A 43 -24.92 -4.13 4.22
N PRO A 44 -24.84 -5.01 5.24
CA PRO A 44 -25.64 -4.87 6.45
C PRO A 44 -25.48 -3.48 7.09
N PRO A 45 -26.56 -2.86 7.63
CA PRO A 45 -26.49 -1.57 8.30
C PRO A 45 -25.57 -1.52 9.53
N SER A 46 -25.22 -2.69 10.09
CA SER A 46 -24.29 -2.82 11.21
C SER A 46 -22.84 -2.56 10.80
N LEU A 47 -22.52 -2.61 9.51
CA LEU A 47 -21.20 -2.30 8.98
C LEU A 47 -21.17 -0.82 8.59
N ASP A 48 -20.30 -0.05 9.23
CA ASP A 48 -20.06 1.38 8.94
C ASP A 48 -19.22 1.55 7.66
N LEU A 49 -19.67 0.91 6.58
CA LEU A 49 -19.02 0.99 5.27
C LEU A 49 -19.56 2.18 4.48
N PRO A 50 -18.68 2.95 3.82
CA PRO A 50 -19.11 4.03 2.94
C PRO A 50 -19.65 3.47 1.63
N SER A 51 -20.42 4.28 0.90
CA SER A 51 -20.84 3.94 -0.47
C SER A 51 -19.67 3.85 -1.45
N ARG A 52 -18.55 4.53 -1.17
CA ARG A 52 -17.31 4.48 -1.95
C ARG A 52 -16.11 4.25 -1.06
N ALA A 53 -15.28 3.28 -1.43
CA ALA A 53 -14.08 2.90 -0.71
C ALA A 53 -12.90 2.68 -1.66
N PHE A 54 -11.70 2.60 -1.09
CA PHE A 54 -10.51 2.13 -1.79
C PHE A 54 -10.25 0.68 -1.41
N LEU A 55 -10.13 -0.20 -2.41
CA LEU A 55 -9.83 -1.61 -2.25
C LEU A 55 -8.40 -1.87 -2.70
N LYS A 56 -7.60 -2.49 -1.84
CA LYS A 56 -6.25 -2.97 -2.16
C LYS A 56 -6.23 -4.50 -2.05
N LEU A 57 -6.02 -5.18 -3.17
CA LEU A 57 -5.90 -6.64 -3.25
C LEU A 57 -4.45 -7.05 -3.50
N TYR A 58 -3.92 -8.00 -2.74
CA TYR A 58 -2.55 -8.53 -2.90
C TYR A 58 -2.58 -9.71 -3.86
N ASP A 59 -3.03 -9.41 -5.08
CA ASP A 59 -3.19 -10.37 -6.16
C ASP A 59 -1.87 -10.57 -6.91
N HIS A 60 -1.25 -11.74 -6.76
CA HIS A 60 0.01 -12.10 -7.43
C HIS A 60 -0.06 -12.02 -8.96
N ARG A 61 -1.25 -12.10 -9.55
CA ARG A 61 -1.46 -11.94 -10.99
C ARG A 61 -1.26 -10.49 -11.43
N CYS A 62 -1.36 -9.53 -10.50
CA CYS A 62 -1.26 -8.09 -10.75
C CYS A 62 0.07 -7.48 -10.25
N ALA A 63 0.95 -8.25 -9.61
CA ALA A 63 2.24 -7.81 -9.07
C ALA A 63 3.31 -7.52 -10.16
N SER A 64 3.01 -6.60 -11.06
CA SER A 64 3.78 -6.33 -12.30
C SER A 64 5.26 -6.04 -12.07
N GLN A 65 5.62 -5.30 -11.02
CA GLN A 65 7.02 -4.99 -10.71
C GLN A 65 7.78 -6.26 -10.33
N TYR A 66 7.26 -7.05 -9.38
CA TYR A 66 7.89 -8.29 -8.95
C TYR A 66 8.02 -9.28 -10.11
N ARG A 67 6.97 -9.43 -10.91
CA ARG A 67 6.98 -10.33 -12.08
C ARG A 67 8.04 -9.92 -13.10
N SER A 68 8.25 -8.61 -13.29
CA SER A 68 9.33 -8.08 -14.13
C SER A 68 10.71 -8.40 -13.54
N GLU A 69 10.93 -8.10 -12.26
CA GLU A 69 12.21 -8.32 -11.56
C GLU A 69 12.60 -9.80 -11.52
N GLN A 70 11.63 -10.69 -11.27
CA GLN A 70 11.85 -12.13 -11.21
C GLN A 70 11.78 -12.83 -12.57
N LYS A 71 11.50 -12.07 -13.65
CA LYS A 71 11.33 -12.56 -15.02
C LYS A 71 10.25 -13.65 -15.14
N LEU A 72 9.14 -13.47 -14.43
CA LEU A 72 8.01 -14.41 -14.37
C LEU A 72 7.00 -14.24 -15.53
N GLY A 73 7.16 -13.20 -16.37
CA GLY A 73 6.24 -12.88 -17.46
C GLY A 73 4.83 -12.51 -16.99
N ASP A 74 4.00 -11.93 -17.85
CA ASP A 74 2.62 -11.60 -17.50
C ASP A 74 1.78 -12.88 -17.39
N ARG A 75 0.97 -12.99 -16.33
CA ARG A 75 0.00 -14.08 -16.20
C ARG A 75 -1.22 -13.75 -17.06
N THR A 76 -1.17 -14.14 -18.33
CA THR A 76 -2.37 -14.18 -19.19
C THR A 76 -3.17 -15.46 -18.89
N PRO A 77 -4.49 -15.51 -19.15
CA PRO A 77 -5.29 -16.73 -18.97
C PRO A 77 -4.71 -17.98 -19.69
N GLY A 78 -3.90 -17.77 -20.75
CA GLY A 78 -3.19 -18.86 -21.44
C GLY A 78 -2.02 -19.48 -20.65
N VAL A 79 -1.48 -18.77 -19.65
CA VAL A 79 -0.33 -19.22 -18.84
C VAL A 79 -0.74 -20.16 -17.71
N GLU A 80 -1.99 -20.09 -17.21
CA GLU A 80 -2.50 -21.02 -16.19
C GLU A 80 -2.58 -22.47 -16.67
N LYS A 81 -2.52 -22.69 -18.00
CA LYS A 81 -2.46 -24.02 -18.63
C LYS A 81 -1.02 -24.54 -18.85
N GLN A 82 0.02 -23.74 -18.57
CA GLN A 82 1.42 -24.14 -18.76
C GLN A 82 1.94 -25.23 -17.81
N PRO A 83 1.49 -25.37 -16.54
CA PRO A 83 1.96 -26.44 -15.66
C PRO A 83 1.75 -27.86 -16.23
N LEU A 84 0.59 -28.06 -16.88
CA LEU A 84 0.22 -29.33 -17.50
C LEU A 84 1.00 -29.62 -18.79
N ASN A 85 1.52 -28.60 -19.47
CA ASN A 85 2.28 -28.75 -20.71
C ASN A 85 3.79 -28.91 -20.45
N LEU A 86 4.35 -28.21 -19.46
CA LEU A 86 5.78 -28.30 -19.09
C LEU A 86 6.17 -29.64 -18.43
N SER A 87 5.24 -30.22 -17.65
CA SER A 87 5.40 -31.57 -17.11
C SER A 87 5.43 -32.65 -18.20
N ARG A 88 4.83 -32.39 -19.38
CA ARG A 88 4.79 -33.30 -20.53
C ARG A 88 5.97 -33.12 -21.50
N SER A 89 6.66 -31.98 -21.49
CA SER A 89 7.74 -31.67 -22.44
C SER A 89 9.15 -32.10 -21.99
N GLY A 90 9.31 -32.62 -20.76
CA GLY A 90 10.63 -32.98 -20.20
C GLY A 90 11.38 -31.80 -19.57
N GLU A 91 10.74 -30.64 -19.45
CA GLU A 91 11.27 -29.40 -18.87
C GLU A 91 10.92 -29.25 -17.37
N ALA A 92 11.06 -30.35 -16.62
CA ALA A 92 10.65 -30.40 -15.21
C ALA A 92 11.44 -29.44 -14.30
N SER A 93 12.72 -29.21 -14.60
CA SER A 93 13.58 -28.31 -13.81
C SER A 93 13.17 -26.83 -13.93
N THR A 94 12.86 -26.37 -15.14
CA THR A 94 12.34 -25.02 -15.41
C THR A 94 10.95 -24.82 -14.84
N PHE A 95 10.10 -25.86 -14.87
CA PHE A 95 8.81 -25.85 -14.19
C PHE A 95 8.95 -25.69 -12.68
N LEU A 96 9.81 -26.50 -12.03
CA LEU A 96 10.05 -26.41 -10.58
C LEU A 96 10.60 -25.04 -10.15
N GLN A 97 11.53 -24.48 -10.92
CA GLN A 97 12.06 -23.13 -10.65
C GLN A 97 10.97 -22.05 -10.76
N SER A 98 10.09 -22.15 -11.76
CA SER A 98 9.00 -21.19 -11.93
C SER A 98 7.96 -21.32 -10.82
N ALA A 99 7.61 -22.55 -10.43
CA ALA A 99 6.71 -22.83 -9.31
C ALA A 99 7.28 -22.31 -7.98
N GLN A 100 8.58 -22.47 -7.74
CA GLN A 100 9.23 -21.97 -6.53
C GLN A 100 9.22 -20.44 -6.44
N LYS A 101 9.45 -19.75 -7.57
CA LYS A 101 9.37 -18.29 -7.62
C LYS A 101 7.93 -17.77 -7.43
N GLU A 102 6.94 -18.47 -7.97
CA GLU A 102 5.52 -18.14 -7.74
C GLU A 102 5.15 -18.34 -6.26
N ALA A 103 5.58 -19.43 -5.63
CA ALA A 103 5.37 -19.64 -4.20
C ALA A 103 6.03 -18.53 -3.35
N SER A 104 7.26 -18.15 -3.68
CA SER A 104 7.94 -17.01 -3.02
C SER A 104 7.18 -15.70 -3.18
N LEU A 105 6.64 -15.42 -4.38
CA LEU A 105 5.81 -14.23 -4.61
C LEU A 105 4.57 -14.23 -3.72
N TRP A 106 3.90 -15.38 -3.57
CA TRP A 106 2.74 -15.50 -2.69
C TRP A 106 3.08 -15.22 -1.24
N ASP A 107 4.19 -15.80 -0.74
CA ASP A 107 4.64 -15.58 0.63
C ASP A 107 5.02 -14.10 0.87
N ASP A 108 5.72 -13.48 -0.07
CA ASP A 108 6.10 -12.06 -0.01
C ASP A 108 4.85 -11.15 0.03
N LEU A 109 3.87 -11.39 -0.86
CA LEU A 109 2.63 -10.60 -0.90
C LEU A 109 1.75 -10.79 0.33
N LYS A 110 1.74 -12.00 0.88
CA LYS A 110 1.05 -12.27 2.14
C LYS A 110 1.73 -11.52 3.29
N GLY A 111 3.07 -11.51 3.32
CA GLY A 111 3.86 -10.72 4.26
C GLY A 111 3.54 -9.23 4.18
N ASP A 112 3.52 -8.66 2.97
CA ASP A 112 3.18 -7.25 2.72
C ASP A 112 1.75 -6.93 3.18
N PHE A 113 0.79 -7.82 2.91
CA PHE A 113 -0.60 -7.69 3.37
C PHE A 113 -0.69 -7.66 4.90
N GLU A 114 -0.08 -8.65 5.56
CA GLU A 114 -0.12 -8.77 7.02
C GLU A 114 0.55 -7.58 7.67
N MET A 115 1.69 -7.14 7.14
CA MET A 115 2.43 -5.98 7.61
C MET A 115 1.59 -4.70 7.50
N GLU A 116 1.04 -4.42 6.33
CA GLU A 116 0.22 -3.23 6.11
C GLU A 116 -1.03 -3.23 7.00
N ALA A 117 -1.72 -4.37 7.06
CA ALA A 117 -2.88 -4.51 7.92
C ALA A 117 -2.53 -4.25 9.39
N ASN A 118 -1.42 -4.82 9.90
CA ASN A 118 -0.99 -4.60 11.27
C ASN A 118 -0.52 -3.16 11.53
N ALA A 119 0.10 -2.50 10.54
CA ALA A 119 0.47 -1.09 10.64
C ALA A 119 -0.78 -0.19 10.81
N TYR A 120 -1.86 -0.46 10.06
CA TYR A 120 -3.13 0.24 10.27
C TYR A 120 -3.70 0.01 11.67
N GLU A 121 -3.58 -1.21 12.21
CA GLU A 121 -4.02 -1.51 13.58
C GLU A 121 -3.21 -0.77 14.65
N GLU A 122 -1.88 -0.67 14.48
CA GLU A 122 -1.01 0.09 15.38
C GLU A 122 -1.27 1.60 15.28
N LEU A 123 -1.61 2.11 14.10
CA LEU A 123 -1.82 3.53 13.82
C LEU A 123 -3.29 3.97 13.91
N ARG A 124 -4.14 3.23 14.65
CA ARG A 124 -5.58 3.50 14.80
C ARG A 124 -5.91 4.95 15.17
N GLU A 125 -5.08 5.59 16.01
CA GLU A 125 -5.29 6.98 16.44
C GLU A 125 -5.19 8.01 15.31
N HIS A 126 -4.57 7.65 14.19
CA HIS A 126 -4.34 8.53 13.04
C HIS A 126 -5.35 8.33 11.89
N GLN A 127 -6.14 7.26 11.96
CA GLN A 127 -7.08 6.86 10.92
C GLN A 127 -8.22 7.88 10.73
N GLY A 128 -8.54 8.18 9.46
CA GLY A 128 -9.57 9.16 9.10
C GLY A 128 -9.08 10.61 9.16
N HIS A 129 -7.82 10.85 9.55
CA HIS A 129 -7.24 12.19 9.60
C HIS A 129 -5.91 12.24 8.83
N LEU A 130 -4.87 11.59 9.36
CA LEU A 130 -3.51 11.60 8.81
C LEU A 130 -3.19 10.37 7.94
N ILE A 131 -3.93 9.29 8.15
CA ILE A 131 -3.90 8.07 7.32
C ILE A 131 -5.35 7.67 6.98
N PRO A 132 -5.58 6.85 5.94
CA PRO A 132 -6.92 6.36 5.63
C PRO A 132 -7.53 5.58 6.79
N ARG A 133 -8.85 5.61 6.92
CA ARG A 133 -9.54 4.64 7.77
C ARG A 133 -9.45 3.24 7.17
N LEU A 134 -9.06 2.25 7.96
CA LEU A 134 -9.21 0.83 7.64
C LEU A 134 -10.61 0.40 8.07
N TYR A 135 -11.45 0.03 7.11
CA TYR A 135 -12.80 -0.46 7.40
C TYR A 135 -12.80 -1.96 7.72
N SER A 136 -12.08 -2.76 6.94
CA SER A 136 -12.04 -4.21 7.12
C SER A 136 -10.91 -4.85 6.29
N LYS A 137 -10.44 -6.01 6.74
CA LYS A 137 -9.66 -6.95 5.90
C LYS A 137 -10.65 -7.75 5.06
N VAL A 138 -10.25 -8.17 3.87
CA VAL A 138 -11.13 -8.92 2.95
C VAL A 138 -10.43 -10.09 2.31
N GLU A 139 -11.24 -11.08 1.96
CA GLU A 139 -10.86 -12.19 1.09
C GLU A 139 -11.70 -12.11 -0.18
N TYR A 140 -11.01 -12.11 -1.33
CA TYR A 140 -11.63 -12.16 -2.64
C TYR A 140 -11.45 -13.56 -3.23
N PHE A 141 -12.56 -14.25 -3.49
CA PHE A 141 -12.54 -15.56 -4.13
C PHE A 141 -12.47 -15.39 -5.64
N THR A 142 -11.35 -15.80 -6.20
CA THR A 142 -11.17 -15.84 -7.65
C THR A 142 -11.90 -17.06 -8.17
N ASN A 143 -13.09 -16.87 -8.72
CA ASN A 143 -13.79 -17.97 -9.38
C ASN A 143 -12.97 -18.35 -10.63
N PRO A 144 -12.54 -19.62 -10.82
CA PRO A 144 -11.86 -20.02 -12.04
C PRO A 144 -12.84 -19.89 -13.19
N ALA A 145 -12.80 -18.77 -13.90
CA ALA A 145 -13.66 -18.53 -15.04
C ALA A 145 -13.29 -19.41 -16.26
N ASP A 146 -12.21 -20.21 -16.20
CA ASP A 146 -11.73 -21.03 -17.32
C ASP A 146 -11.06 -22.35 -16.88
N GLY A 147 -11.83 -23.26 -16.27
CA GLY A 147 -11.44 -24.68 -16.16
C GLY A 147 -11.51 -25.27 -14.76
N GLU A 148 -11.75 -26.58 -14.73
CA GLU A 148 -11.94 -27.44 -13.56
C GLU A 148 -11.10 -27.05 -12.33
N PRO A 149 -11.66 -27.18 -11.11
CA PRO A 149 -10.94 -26.86 -9.87
C PRO A 149 -9.62 -27.63 -9.85
N LEU A 150 -8.51 -26.91 -9.65
CA LEU A 150 -7.21 -27.52 -9.43
C LEU A 150 -7.15 -28.10 -7.99
N GLY A 151 -8.03 -29.05 -7.70
CA GLY A 151 -8.16 -29.67 -6.38
C GLY A 151 -8.62 -28.74 -5.25
N ASP A 152 -8.90 -29.34 -4.09
CA ASP A 152 -9.24 -28.67 -2.83
C ASP A 152 -8.01 -27.94 -2.24
N THR A 153 -7.51 -26.89 -2.90
CA THR A 153 -6.57 -25.94 -2.28
C THR A 153 -7.20 -24.54 -2.23
N PRO A 154 -8.09 -24.29 -1.24
CA PRO A 154 -8.76 -23.00 -1.07
C PRO A 154 -7.77 -21.83 -0.96
N GLU A 155 -6.59 -22.06 -0.39
CA GLU A 155 -5.57 -21.01 -0.18
C GLU A 155 -5.04 -20.41 -1.48
N LEU A 156 -5.08 -21.15 -2.60
CA LEU A 156 -4.61 -20.66 -3.91
C LEU A 156 -5.69 -19.90 -4.69
N SER A 157 -6.95 -19.96 -4.24
CA SER A 157 -8.09 -19.32 -4.92
C SER A 157 -8.55 -18.04 -4.25
N THR A 158 -8.01 -17.73 -3.07
CA THR A 158 -8.35 -16.56 -2.27
C THR A 158 -7.26 -15.51 -2.34
N VAL A 159 -7.66 -14.27 -2.62
CA VAL A 159 -6.77 -13.11 -2.66
C VAL A 159 -7.05 -12.25 -1.43
N PRO A 160 -6.06 -12.05 -0.53
CA PRO A 160 -6.24 -11.18 0.63
C PRO A 160 -6.21 -9.71 0.21
N GLY A 161 -6.87 -8.87 1.00
CA GLY A 161 -6.89 -7.44 0.78
C GLY A 161 -7.42 -6.63 1.96
N ILE A 162 -7.47 -5.32 1.76
CA ILE A 162 -7.98 -4.36 2.72
C ILE A 162 -8.91 -3.35 2.04
N VAL A 163 -9.94 -2.95 2.77
CA VAL A 163 -10.88 -1.89 2.38
C VAL A 163 -10.58 -0.66 3.21
N LEU A 164 -10.23 0.43 2.53
CA LEU A 164 -9.77 1.69 3.09
C LEU A 164 -10.71 2.85 2.73
N GLU A 165 -10.62 3.94 3.49
CA GLU A 165 -11.16 5.25 3.12
C GLU A 165 -10.67 5.63 1.72
N TYR A 166 -11.62 5.94 0.83
CA TYR A 166 -11.28 6.56 -0.44
C TYR A 166 -10.97 8.04 -0.22
N ILE A 167 -9.77 8.45 -0.62
CA ILE A 167 -9.32 9.84 -0.58
C ILE A 167 -9.31 10.38 -2.00
N ASP A 168 -10.20 11.33 -2.30
CA ASP A 168 -10.21 12.04 -3.57
C ASP A 168 -9.12 13.11 -3.56
N GLY A 169 -7.95 12.78 -4.11
CA GLY A 169 -6.78 13.63 -4.09
C GLY A 169 -5.74 13.22 -5.12
N PHE A 170 -4.58 13.86 -5.08
CA PHE A 170 -3.46 13.56 -5.97
C PHE A 170 -2.21 13.20 -5.16
N ARG A 171 -1.31 12.43 -5.78
CA ARG A 171 -0.01 12.07 -5.17
C ARG A 171 0.82 13.32 -4.97
N MET A 172 1.51 13.43 -3.84
CA MET A 172 2.36 14.57 -3.55
C MET A 172 3.53 14.71 -4.55
N SER A 173 3.94 13.64 -5.21
CA SER A 173 4.90 13.68 -6.32
C SER A 173 4.43 14.52 -7.52
N ASP A 174 3.11 14.70 -7.68
CA ASP A 174 2.48 15.52 -8.71
C ASP A 174 2.14 16.95 -8.24
N LEU A 175 2.61 17.37 -7.04
CA LEU A 175 2.34 18.68 -6.45
C LEU A 175 2.44 19.86 -7.45
N PRO A 176 3.48 19.96 -8.32
CA PRO A 176 3.60 21.08 -9.25
C PRO A 176 2.46 21.21 -10.29
N LYS A 177 1.69 20.16 -10.51
CA LYS A 177 0.59 20.13 -11.49
C LYS A 177 -0.74 20.63 -10.89
N HIS A 178 -0.88 20.58 -9.57
CA HIS A 178 -2.17 20.75 -8.89
C HIS A 178 -2.19 21.91 -7.90
N VAL A 179 -1.03 22.40 -7.47
CA VAL A 179 -0.93 23.39 -6.39
C VAL A 179 -0.15 24.60 -6.85
N ASP A 180 -0.62 25.78 -6.47
CA ASP A 180 0.07 27.04 -6.74
C ASP A 180 1.47 27.04 -6.14
N ARG A 181 2.42 27.53 -6.92
CA ARG A 181 3.86 27.52 -6.57
C ARG A 181 4.17 28.25 -5.27
N SER A 182 3.36 29.23 -4.86
CA SER A 182 3.48 29.92 -3.56
C SER A 182 3.18 29.02 -2.36
N GLU A 183 2.43 27.94 -2.54
CA GLU A 183 2.00 27.04 -1.48
C GLU A 183 2.95 25.86 -1.27
N TRP A 184 3.90 25.62 -2.18
CA TRP A 184 4.73 24.41 -2.17
C TRP A 184 5.56 24.25 -0.89
N ASN A 185 6.17 25.32 -0.38
CA ASN A 185 6.91 25.27 0.89
C ASN A 185 6.01 24.82 2.05
N TYR A 186 4.76 25.30 2.08
CA TYR A 186 3.80 24.95 3.12
C TYR A 186 3.37 23.49 3.02
N VAL A 187 2.94 23.05 1.84
CA VAL A 187 2.48 21.66 1.64
C VAL A 187 3.60 20.68 1.95
N VAL A 188 4.84 20.96 1.54
CA VAL A 188 5.98 20.07 1.83
C VAL A 188 6.36 20.08 3.31
N SER A 189 6.39 21.24 3.96
CA SER A 189 6.65 21.31 5.41
C SER A 189 5.58 20.59 6.19
N ARG A 190 4.31 20.70 5.77
CA ARG A 190 3.20 19.97 6.38
C ARG A 190 3.33 18.47 6.17
N ALA A 191 3.79 18.01 5.00
CA ALA A 191 4.00 16.59 4.75
C ALA A 191 5.03 15.98 5.71
N VAL A 192 6.15 16.69 5.93
CA VAL A 192 7.18 16.27 6.89
C VAL A 192 6.61 16.19 8.31
N GLN A 193 5.78 17.17 8.71
CA GLN A 193 5.11 17.14 10.01
C GLN A 193 4.11 15.99 10.13
N VAL A 194 3.35 15.68 9.07
CA VAL A 194 2.40 14.56 9.06
C VAL A 194 3.14 13.23 9.20
N THR A 195 4.22 13.03 8.43
CA THR A 195 5.10 11.86 8.58
C THR A 195 5.58 11.71 10.01
N GLY A 196 6.09 12.79 10.62
CA GLY A 196 6.53 12.78 12.01
C GLY A 196 5.42 12.48 13.01
N ALA A 197 4.26 13.09 12.82
CA ALA A 197 3.10 12.90 13.70
C ALA A 197 2.59 11.46 13.68
N VAL A 198 2.63 10.80 12.53
CA VAL A 198 2.21 9.40 12.37
C VAL A 198 3.26 8.43 12.90
N LEU A 199 4.55 8.64 12.56
CA LEU A 199 5.57 7.60 12.73
C LEU A 199 6.41 7.74 14.00
N ASN A 200 6.70 8.95 14.48
CA ASN A 200 7.69 9.15 15.56
C ASN A 200 7.27 8.59 16.92
N LYS A 201 5.97 8.56 17.23
CA LYS A 201 5.48 8.04 18.51
C LYS A 201 4.91 6.63 18.40
N SER A 202 4.90 6.08 17.19
CA SER A 202 4.38 4.75 16.92
C SER A 202 5.46 3.68 17.10
N ARG A 203 5.00 2.43 17.19
CA ARG A 203 5.86 1.24 17.06
C ARG A 203 6.11 0.86 15.61
N VAL A 204 5.77 1.71 14.64
CA VAL A 204 5.92 1.45 13.21
C VAL A 204 7.17 2.14 12.67
N LEU A 205 7.99 1.43 11.91
CA LEU A 205 9.06 1.98 11.08
C LEU A 205 8.68 1.77 9.62
N ASN A 206 8.46 2.83 8.85
CA ASN A 206 8.15 2.76 7.43
C ASN A 206 9.42 2.97 6.59
N LYS A 207 9.79 1.97 5.80
CA LYS A 207 11.00 1.96 4.96
C LYS A 207 10.82 2.57 3.57
N ASP A 208 9.58 2.91 3.19
CA ASP A 208 9.23 3.49 1.88
C ASP A 208 8.52 4.85 2.03
N VAL A 209 9.02 5.70 2.94
CA VAL A 209 8.53 7.08 3.04
C VAL A 209 8.98 7.89 1.84
N ARG A 210 8.03 8.22 0.96
CA ARG A 210 8.26 9.03 -0.24
C ARG A 210 7.00 9.78 -0.69
N PRO A 211 7.12 10.82 -1.55
CA PRO A 211 5.98 11.64 -1.97
C PRO A 211 4.89 10.89 -2.74
N ASP A 212 5.21 9.78 -3.39
CA ASP A 212 4.20 8.95 -4.08
C ASP A 212 3.26 8.22 -3.10
N ASN A 213 3.69 8.07 -1.84
CA ASN A 213 2.96 7.41 -0.75
C ASN A 213 2.31 8.44 0.20
N MET A 214 2.06 9.65 -0.32
CA MET A 214 1.33 10.71 0.36
C MET A 214 0.30 11.30 -0.61
N LEU A 215 -0.96 11.34 -0.20
CA LEU A 215 -2.03 12.01 -0.93
C LEU A 215 -2.24 13.42 -0.40
N VAL A 216 -2.54 14.34 -1.30
CA VAL A 216 -2.96 15.71 -1.01
C VAL A 216 -4.39 15.86 -1.51
N THR A 217 -5.29 16.25 -0.61
CA THR A 217 -6.70 16.51 -0.91
C THR A 217 -7.13 17.87 -0.37
N ARG A 218 -8.26 18.40 -0.86
CA ARG A 218 -8.84 19.65 -0.39
C ARG A 218 -9.78 19.37 0.76
N ASP A 219 -9.64 20.13 1.82
CA ASP A 219 -10.50 20.04 3.01
C ASP A 219 -10.60 21.44 3.62
N GLU A 220 -11.78 22.05 3.58
CA GLU A 220 -11.99 23.42 4.05
C GLU A 220 -11.81 23.57 5.58
N THR A 221 -11.82 22.46 6.31
CA THR A 221 -11.67 22.47 7.77
C THR A 221 -10.21 22.58 8.22
N VAL A 222 -9.25 22.33 7.34
CA VAL A 222 -7.82 22.41 7.66
C VAL A 222 -7.19 23.72 7.16
N GLU A 223 -6.13 24.14 7.85
CA GLU A 223 -5.41 25.36 7.50
C GLU A 223 -4.93 25.33 6.03
N ARG A 224 -5.24 26.41 5.30
CA ARG A 224 -4.98 26.59 3.85
C ARG A 224 -5.62 25.55 2.93
N GLY A 225 -6.52 24.72 3.47
CA GLY A 225 -7.35 23.83 2.68
C GLY A 225 -6.63 22.62 2.10
N TYR A 226 -5.48 22.20 2.65
CA TYR A 226 -4.72 21.04 2.18
C TYR A 226 -4.65 19.97 3.29
N ARG A 227 -5.43 18.89 3.15
CA ARG A 227 -5.30 17.69 4.00
C ARG A 227 -4.28 16.76 3.34
N LEU A 228 -3.32 16.30 4.12
CA LEU A 228 -2.30 15.36 3.69
C LEU A 228 -2.53 14.02 4.37
N VAL A 229 -2.52 12.96 3.58
CA VAL A 229 -2.85 11.61 4.03
C VAL A 229 -1.75 10.66 3.60
N MET A 230 -1.05 10.09 4.57
CA MET A 230 -0.01 9.09 4.32
C MET A 230 -0.67 7.76 3.99
N ILE A 231 -0.22 7.11 2.92
CA ILE A 231 -0.74 5.84 2.42
C ILE A 231 0.40 4.84 2.23
N ASP A 232 0.04 3.59 1.94
CA ASP A 232 0.96 2.50 1.61
C ASP A 232 1.93 2.14 2.76
N PHE A 233 1.49 1.17 3.58
CA PHE A 233 2.26 0.68 4.73
C PHE A 233 2.82 -0.73 4.52
N GLY A 234 2.84 -1.24 3.28
CA GLY A 234 3.35 -2.58 2.97
C GLY A 234 4.82 -2.79 3.35
N CYS A 235 5.66 -1.76 3.25
CA CYS A 235 7.07 -1.81 3.63
C CYS A 235 7.33 -1.25 5.03
N CYS A 236 6.46 -1.57 5.99
CA CYS A 236 6.69 -1.24 7.40
C CYS A 236 7.39 -2.37 8.16
N GLU A 237 7.87 -2.04 9.35
CA GLU A 237 8.25 -2.98 10.40
C GLU A 237 7.63 -2.53 11.71
N LEU A 238 7.25 -3.49 12.55
CA LEU A 238 6.80 -3.23 13.90
C LEU A 238 7.95 -3.47 14.86
N ARG A 239 8.11 -2.56 15.83
CA ARG A 239 9.04 -2.74 16.93
C ARG A 239 8.73 -4.05 17.64
N GLU A 240 9.72 -4.92 17.76
CA GLU A 240 9.57 -6.20 18.45
C GLU A 240 9.35 -5.99 19.96
N GLU A 241 8.85 -7.04 20.62
CA GLU A 241 8.77 -7.05 22.07
C GLU A 241 10.18 -7.22 22.66
N GLY A 242 10.58 -6.31 23.55
CA GLY A 242 11.90 -6.33 24.18
C GLY A 242 12.96 -5.47 23.50
N THR A 243 12.73 -4.94 22.29
CA THR A 243 13.62 -3.94 21.67
C THR A 243 13.73 -2.73 22.59
N SER A 244 14.94 -2.29 22.91
CA SER A 244 15.17 -1.12 23.78
C SER A 244 14.83 0.21 23.07
N ASP A 245 14.55 1.28 23.83
CA ASP A 245 14.32 2.60 23.22
C ASP A 245 15.55 3.13 22.48
N GLU A 246 16.75 2.74 22.93
CA GLU A 246 18.00 3.13 22.31
C GLU A 246 18.20 2.45 20.95
N GLU A 247 17.91 1.15 20.88
CA GLU A 247 17.95 0.37 19.65
C GLU A 247 16.90 0.84 18.65
N TRP A 248 15.65 0.98 19.10
CA TRP A 248 14.58 1.52 18.26
C TRP A 248 14.89 2.94 17.77
N GLY A 249 15.41 3.79 18.65
CA GLY A 249 15.81 5.15 18.32
C GLY A 249 16.93 5.20 17.27
N ARG A 250 17.90 4.26 17.32
CA ARG A 250 18.94 4.12 16.29
C ARG A 250 18.36 3.73 14.94
N GLU A 251 17.45 2.76 14.91
CA GLU A 251 16.78 2.35 13.66
C GLU A 251 15.99 3.49 13.04
N LYS A 252 15.15 4.17 13.84
CA LYS A 252 14.40 5.35 13.41
C LYS A 252 15.31 6.47 12.91
N ASN A 253 16.42 6.73 13.59
CA ASN A 253 17.42 7.70 13.16
C ASN A 253 18.11 7.31 11.84
N GLY A 254 18.43 6.03 11.66
CA GLY A 254 19.10 5.51 10.47
C GLY A 254 18.25 5.66 9.20
N TRP A 255 16.94 5.43 9.31
CA TRP A 255 16.00 5.59 8.19
C TRP A 255 15.57 7.03 7.95
N ASP A 256 15.53 7.88 8.99
CA ASP A 256 15.25 9.32 8.88
C ASP A 256 13.96 9.60 8.07
N GLU A 257 12.86 8.91 8.44
CA GLU A 257 11.56 8.93 7.74
C GLU A 257 11.10 10.36 7.40
N GLU A 258 11.16 11.29 8.37
CA GLU A 258 10.81 12.71 8.18
C GLU A 258 11.73 13.42 7.17
N GLY A 259 13.03 13.14 7.25
CA GLY A 259 14.02 13.73 6.37
C GLY A 259 13.96 13.16 4.94
N ALA A 260 13.55 11.90 4.77
CA ALA A 260 13.35 11.27 3.47
C ALA A 260 12.30 12.03 2.63
N MET A 261 11.12 12.31 3.20
CA MET A 261 10.04 13.05 2.54
C MET A 261 10.51 14.42 2.03
N GLY A 262 11.08 15.24 2.93
CA GLY A 262 11.53 16.59 2.59
C GLY A 262 12.72 16.60 1.61
N LYS A 263 13.65 15.65 1.74
CA LYS A 263 14.81 15.52 0.84
C LYS A 263 14.38 15.16 -0.58
N ILE A 264 13.47 14.20 -0.76
CA ILE A 264 12.99 13.80 -2.08
C ILE A 264 12.21 14.95 -2.75
N MET A 265 11.34 15.64 -2.01
CA MET A 265 10.64 16.81 -2.54
C MET A 265 11.59 17.94 -2.93
N LYS A 266 12.63 18.19 -2.14
CA LYS A 266 13.65 19.21 -2.48
C LYS A 266 14.32 18.91 -3.83
N ILE A 267 14.64 17.64 -4.09
CA ILE A 267 15.24 17.20 -5.36
C ILE A 267 14.25 17.42 -6.51
N LYS A 268 13.02 16.90 -6.39
CA LYS A 268 11.98 17.02 -7.43
C LYS A 268 11.64 18.47 -7.76
N LEU A 269 11.48 19.33 -6.74
CA LEU A 269 11.11 20.73 -6.97
C LEU A 269 12.26 21.56 -7.55
N LYS A 270 13.52 21.18 -7.29
CA LYS A 270 14.68 21.79 -7.92
C LYS A 270 14.71 21.57 -9.42
N GLU A 271 14.24 20.42 -9.91
CA GLU A 271 14.16 20.11 -11.35
C GLU A 271 13.23 21.07 -12.11
N VAL A 272 12.23 21.63 -11.44
CA VAL A 272 11.32 22.66 -11.98
C VAL A 272 11.71 24.08 -11.54
N GLY A 273 12.97 24.25 -11.14
CA GLY A 273 13.58 25.54 -10.79
C GLY A 273 13.05 26.17 -9.51
N PHE A 274 12.52 25.37 -8.57
CA PHE A 274 12.05 25.85 -7.27
C PHE A 274 13.03 25.46 -6.16
N GLN A 275 13.39 26.43 -5.33
CA GLN A 275 14.24 26.21 -4.17
C GLN A 275 13.35 26.00 -2.95
N LEU A 276 13.18 24.73 -2.57
CA LEU A 276 12.41 24.36 -1.38
C LEU A 276 13.16 24.79 -0.11
N GLU A 277 12.44 25.52 0.73
CA GLU A 277 12.83 25.87 2.09
C GLU A 277 11.88 25.15 3.05
N TYR A 278 12.43 24.24 3.85
CA TYR A 278 11.70 23.53 4.88
C TYR A 278 12.62 23.24 6.06
N ASP A 279 12.06 23.23 7.27
CA ASP A 279 12.77 22.82 8.46
C ASP A 279 12.81 21.29 8.50
N ARG A 280 14.01 20.72 8.47
CA ARG A 280 14.19 19.28 8.64
C ARG A 280 14.21 18.94 10.12
N PRO A 281 13.22 18.20 10.64
CA PRO A 281 13.25 17.72 12.01
C PRO A 281 14.44 16.80 12.24
N ARG A 282 14.89 16.75 13.49
CA ARG A 282 15.98 15.87 13.94
C ARG A 282 15.53 15.07 15.16
N THR A 283 14.31 14.55 15.09
CA THR A 283 13.60 13.94 16.22
C THR A 283 14.42 12.85 16.91
N TRP A 284 15.12 12.03 16.11
CA TRP A 284 15.90 10.89 16.61
C TRP A 284 17.41 11.14 16.66
N ALA A 285 17.88 12.37 16.42
CA ALA A 285 19.31 12.67 16.34
C ALA A 285 20.06 12.45 17.66
N ALA A 286 19.36 12.41 18.80
CA ALA A 286 19.97 12.05 20.09
C ALA A 286 20.45 10.59 20.14
N PHE A 287 19.93 9.74 19.26
CA PHE A 287 20.30 8.33 19.09
C PHE A 287 21.28 8.12 17.92
N ALA A 288 21.73 9.19 17.26
CA ALA A 288 22.87 9.09 16.34
C ALA A 288 24.08 8.60 17.14
N ASP A 289 24.78 7.59 16.60
CA ASP A 289 25.90 6.94 17.28
C ASP A 289 26.83 7.99 17.92
N ARG A 290 26.95 7.94 19.26
CA ARG A 290 28.15 8.46 19.89
C ARG A 290 29.23 7.48 19.49
N GLU A 291 30.14 7.89 18.62
CA GLU A 291 31.37 7.13 18.36
C GLU A 291 31.94 6.67 19.72
N VAL A 292 32.02 5.34 19.90
CA VAL A 292 32.70 4.71 21.03
C VAL A 292 34.20 4.76 20.79
#